data_AF-A0A842N8W3-F1
#
_entry.id   AF-A0A842N8W3-F1
#
_cell.length_a   1.000
_cell.length_b   1.000
_cell.length_c   1.000
_cell.angle_alpha   90.00
_cell.angle_beta   90.00
_cell.angle_gamma   90.00
#
_symmetry.space_group_name_H-M   'P 1'
#
loop_
_entity.id
_entity.type
_entity.pdbx_description
1 polymer ?
#
loop_
_entity_poly.entity_id
_entity_poly.type
_entity_poly.pdbx_seq_one_letter_code
_entity_poly.pdbx_strand_id
1 'polypeptide(L)'
;MFHTLITGIDKTEVPVSLVILMFLLYPVWHSLGYIFALRQDVGAFILQTVSYEDVKSKKEKPDTEIAVRRGPIPSQITREAVEALGGMRSFVKEGDRVLIKPNICGGNPKIEGSFTCHEVVEELVKMVREVNAEPFVVDADMIWTQFEPVAEEQGWMEWADRMNVPLVNLTQTERVYFDFGKDSATGIVPVSKELVDADVIISVPTMKTHLLTSITIGMKNMYGTFPQKNKAKYHRFGIEEVICDVNRAFTPNLTVIDGTVGGDSWGPLSCTPVYTQTVIASKDVVAADAVACQLMGYDPYKIVHLKRAHEEGLGDASYIYDLSNLPYEHPKDGLWTKPDPEVSMFYNSLVEYFLLLPGMQKFFDLTADFVLYGMATTPFLKDVPPELEKVLDDILSMILRSGYRGSKWKEGDLEKFKERIEYDVKTEYAKIKNRIHELSERG
;
A
#
# COMPACT_ATOMS: atom_id res chain seq x y z
N MET A 1 39.90 6.61 28.53
CA MET A 1 40.17 7.42 27.31
C MET A 1 41.47 8.19 27.37
N PHE A 2 41.85 8.83 28.49
CA PHE A 2 43.07 9.66 28.50
C PHE A 2 44.40 8.92 28.68
N HIS A 3 44.47 7.86 29.49
CA HIS A 3 45.68 7.03 29.58
C HIS A 3 45.63 5.92 28.54
N THR A 4 46.52 5.98 27.55
CA THR A 4 46.68 4.95 26.52
C THR A 4 48.11 5.02 26.00
N LEU A 5 48.61 3.92 25.42
CA LEU A 5 49.88 3.93 24.69
C LEU A 5 49.89 4.92 23.50
N ILE A 6 48.70 5.29 22.99
CA ILE A 6 48.51 6.19 21.85
C ILE A 6 48.62 7.66 22.28
N THR A 7 48.10 8.00 23.45
CA THR A 7 48.13 9.35 24.02
C THR A 7 49.43 9.64 24.78
N GLY A 8 50.19 8.59 25.14
CA GLY A 8 51.45 8.72 25.88
C GLY A 8 51.28 9.14 27.34
N ILE A 9 50.04 9.20 27.84
CA ILE A 9 49.70 9.63 29.20
C ILE A 9 49.64 8.38 30.09
N ASP A 10 50.43 8.36 31.16
CA ASP A 10 50.37 7.31 32.17
C ASP A 10 49.15 7.49 33.08
N LYS A 11 48.64 6.39 33.65
CA LYS A 11 47.50 6.42 34.56
C LYS A 11 47.74 7.33 35.77
N THR A 12 48.99 7.42 36.23
CA THR A 12 49.41 8.27 37.35
C THR A 12 49.36 9.76 37.03
N GLU A 13 49.40 10.14 35.75
CA GLU A 13 49.38 11.53 35.28
C GLU A 13 47.97 12.09 35.13
N VAL A 14 46.93 11.25 35.23
CA VAL A 14 45.54 11.68 35.12
C VAL A 14 45.05 12.21 36.46
N PRO A 15 44.72 13.51 36.60
CA PRO A 15 44.27 14.06 37.87
C PRO A 15 42.96 13.40 38.32
N VAL A 16 42.89 13.01 39.59
CA VAL A 16 41.70 12.36 40.18
C VAL A 16 40.46 13.26 40.05
N SER A 17 40.62 14.59 40.12
CA SER A 17 39.54 15.55 39.91
C SER A 17 38.93 15.48 38.50
N LEU A 18 39.76 15.26 37.47
CA LEU A 18 39.30 15.08 36.10
C LEU A 18 38.53 13.75 35.94
N VAL A 19 39.00 12.69 36.61
CA VAL A 19 38.30 11.39 36.64
C VAL A 19 36.92 11.54 37.27
N ILE A 20 36.84 12.21 38.43
CA ILE A 20 35.56 12.49 39.11
C ILE A 20 34.62 13.31 38.22
N LEU A 21 35.13 14.37 37.57
CA LEU A 21 34.35 15.18 36.63
C LEU A 21 33.80 14.34 35.46
N MET A 22 34.62 13.48 34.86
CA MET A 22 34.17 12.59 33.79
C MET A 22 33.11 11.59 34.25
N PHE A 23 33.25 11.03 35.45
CA PHE A 23 32.25 10.14 36.03
C PHE A 23 30.92 10.86 36.31
N LEU A 24 30.96 12.13 36.71
CA LEU A 24 29.77 12.96 36.88
C LEU A 24 29.11 13.33 35.54
N LEU A 25 29.92 13.56 34.50
CA LEU A 25 29.42 13.86 33.14
C LEU A 25 28.94 12.61 32.39
N TYR A 26 29.42 11.42 32.73
CA TYR A 26 29.11 10.18 32.01
C TYR A 26 27.60 9.86 31.96
N PRO A 27 26.82 9.93 33.06
CA PRO A 27 25.37 9.75 33.02
C PRO A 27 24.68 10.79 32.13
N VAL A 28 25.16 12.03 32.13
CA VAL A 28 24.62 13.11 31.29
C VAL A 28 24.92 12.84 29.82
N TRP A 29 26.16 12.48 29.48
CA TRP A 29 26.56 12.13 28.11
C TRP A 29 25.80 10.91 27.60
N HIS A 30 25.64 9.88 28.42
CA HIS A 30 24.90 8.68 28.05
C HIS A 30 23.41 8.97 27.89
N SER A 31 22.81 9.78 28.77
CA SER A 31 21.42 10.22 28.66
C SER A 31 21.21 11.10 27.43
N LEU A 32 22.12 12.02 27.14
CA LEU A 32 22.09 12.84 25.93
C LEU A 32 22.23 11.97 24.68
N GLY A 33 23.16 11.03 24.64
CA GLY A 33 23.29 10.07 23.53
C GLY A 33 22.02 9.24 23.32
N TYR A 34 21.38 8.80 24.41
CA TYR A 34 20.11 8.07 24.34
C TYR A 34 18.95 8.98 23.89
N ILE A 35 18.89 10.22 24.37
CA ILE A 35 17.92 11.24 23.92
C ILE A 35 18.13 11.57 22.44
N PHE A 36 19.36 11.74 21.97
CA PHE A 36 19.66 12.00 20.56
C PHE A 36 19.36 10.80 19.67
N ALA A 37 19.64 9.57 20.12
CA ALA A 37 19.30 8.35 19.39
C ALA A 37 17.77 8.14 19.31
N LEU A 38 17.05 8.28 20.43
CA LEU A 38 15.58 8.25 20.46
C LEU A 38 14.94 9.38 19.62
N ARG A 39 15.64 10.51 19.47
CA ARG A 39 15.21 11.66 18.64
C ARG A 39 15.70 11.61 17.19
N GLN A 40 16.52 10.64 16.80
CA GLN A 40 16.86 10.42 15.40
C GLN A 40 15.71 9.73 14.65
N ASP A 41 14.94 8.88 15.35
CA ASP A 41 13.69 8.29 14.85
C ASP A 41 12.52 9.28 14.84
N VAL A 42 12.61 10.35 15.64
CA VAL A 42 11.63 11.43 15.74
C VAL A 42 12.36 12.73 15.46
N GLY A 43 12.72 12.98 14.20
CA GLY A 43 13.44 14.18 13.72
C GLY A 43 12.93 15.48 14.34
N ALA A 44 13.46 15.82 15.52
CA ALA A 44 12.91 16.89 16.33
C ALA A 44 13.73 18.16 16.11
N PHE A 45 13.00 19.25 15.86
CA PHE A 45 13.35 20.69 15.93
C PHE A 45 13.85 21.44 14.69
N ILE A 46 14.27 20.79 13.59
CA ILE A 46 14.78 21.53 12.42
C ILE A 46 13.86 21.44 11.20
N LEU A 47 13.09 20.35 11.07
CA LEU A 47 12.20 20.18 9.92
C LEU A 47 10.93 21.00 10.12
N GLN A 48 10.58 21.77 9.09
CA GLN A 48 9.34 22.52 9.01
C GLN A 48 8.15 21.56 9.16
N THR A 49 7.19 21.94 10.02
CA THR A 49 5.87 21.31 10.05
C THR A 49 4.96 22.08 9.10
N VAL A 50 4.38 21.37 8.16
CA VAL A 50 3.39 21.85 7.19
C VAL A 50 2.03 21.20 7.45
N SER A 51 1.00 21.71 6.79
CA SER A 51 -0.39 21.30 6.96
C SER A 51 -1.12 21.25 5.62
N TYR A 52 -2.42 21.00 5.66
CA TYR A 52 -3.31 21.06 4.50
C TYR A 52 -3.31 22.39 3.75
N GLU A 53 -2.85 23.49 4.34
CA GLU A 53 -2.77 24.79 3.66
C GLU A 53 -1.55 24.90 2.75
N ASP A 54 -0.51 24.09 3.00
CA ASP A 54 0.74 24.12 2.26
C ASP A 54 0.74 23.18 1.03
N VAL A 55 -0.24 22.28 0.93
CA VAL A 55 -0.36 21.32 -0.18
C VAL A 55 -0.82 22.04 -1.44
N LYS A 56 0.06 22.16 -2.44
CA LYS A 56 -0.23 22.90 -3.67
C LYS A 56 -1.26 22.22 -4.56
N SER A 57 -1.24 20.89 -4.63
CA SER A 57 -2.17 20.10 -5.44
C SER A 57 -3.60 20.05 -4.88
N LYS A 58 -3.83 20.67 -3.71
CA LYS A 58 -5.12 20.66 -3.03
C LYS A 58 -6.21 21.22 -3.93
N LYS A 59 -7.33 20.52 -3.95
CA LYS A 59 -8.52 20.88 -4.72
C LYS A 59 -9.76 20.81 -3.85
N GLU A 60 -10.79 21.54 -4.26
CA GLU A 60 -12.14 21.27 -3.77
C GLU A 60 -12.62 19.93 -4.31
N LYS A 61 -13.57 19.31 -3.61
CA LYS A 61 -14.18 18.05 -4.07
C LYS A 61 -14.82 18.28 -5.45
N PRO A 62 -14.34 17.60 -6.51
CA PRO A 62 -14.95 17.74 -7.82
C PRO A 62 -16.28 16.96 -7.90
N ASP A 63 -17.11 17.31 -8.88
CA ASP A 63 -18.21 16.43 -9.28
C ASP A 63 -17.66 15.08 -9.75
N THR A 64 -18.39 14.01 -9.43
CA THR A 64 -17.98 12.65 -9.78
C THR A 64 -18.16 12.42 -11.27
N GLU A 65 -17.04 12.34 -12.00
CA GLU A 65 -16.96 11.95 -13.41
C GLU A 65 -15.99 10.77 -13.56
N ILE A 66 -16.44 9.72 -14.25
CA ILE A 66 -15.66 8.50 -14.44
C ILE A 66 -15.69 8.10 -15.92
N ALA A 67 -14.54 7.68 -16.43
CA ALA A 67 -14.41 7.07 -17.74
C ALA A 67 -13.78 5.68 -17.60
N VAL A 68 -14.45 4.66 -18.13
CA VAL A 68 -13.90 3.31 -18.23
C VAL A 68 -13.66 3.01 -19.71
N ARG A 69 -12.47 2.55 -20.06
CA ARG A 69 -12.10 2.14 -21.41
C ARG A 69 -11.50 0.75 -21.39
N ARG A 70 -11.84 -0.05 -22.40
CA ARG A 70 -11.38 -1.43 -22.51
C ARG A 70 -10.92 -1.73 -23.93
N GLY A 71 -9.74 -2.33 -24.05
CA GLY A 71 -9.10 -2.60 -25.32
C GLY A 71 -7.68 -3.14 -25.18
N PRO A 72 -7.12 -3.74 -26.25
CA PRO A 72 -5.86 -4.48 -26.17
C PRO A 72 -4.60 -3.60 -26.12
N ILE A 73 -4.73 -2.30 -26.37
CA ILE A 73 -3.60 -1.35 -26.45
C ILE A 73 -3.68 -0.41 -25.24
N PRO A 74 -2.86 -0.61 -24.19
CA PRO A 74 -2.86 0.20 -22.97
C PRO A 74 -2.82 1.71 -23.22
N SER A 75 -1.86 2.18 -24.02
CA SER A 75 -1.68 3.61 -24.33
C SER A 75 -2.94 4.23 -24.95
N GLN A 76 -3.58 3.55 -25.91
CA GLN A 76 -4.80 4.03 -26.54
C GLN A 76 -5.94 4.19 -25.53
N ILE A 77 -6.22 3.14 -24.74
CA ILE A 77 -7.33 3.19 -23.78
C ILE A 77 -7.08 4.16 -22.63
N THR A 78 -5.82 4.38 -22.24
CA THR A 78 -5.43 5.41 -21.28
C THR A 78 -5.75 6.80 -21.82
N ARG A 79 -5.33 7.13 -23.05
CA ARG A 79 -5.64 8.42 -23.67
C ARG A 79 -7.15 8.62 -23.80
N GLU A 80 -7.87 7.65 -24.33
CA GLU A 80 -9.32 7.73 -24.50
C GLU A 80 -10.06 7.93 -23.18
N ALA A 81 -9.59 7.33 -22.08
CA ALA A 81 -10.19 7.49 -20.76
C ALA A 81 -9.99 8.92 -20.23
N VAL A 82 -8.78 9.48 -20.38
CA VAL A 82 -8.48 10.86 -19.95
C VAL A 82 -9.19 11.90 -20.84
N GLU A 83 -9.23 11.69 -22.16
CA GLU A 83 -9.96 12.56 -23.09
C GLU A 83 -11.46 12.62 -22.79
N ALA A 84 -12.05 11.49 -22.37
CA ALA A 84 -13.45 11.44 -21.96
C ALA A 84 -13.78 12.30 -20.73
N LEU A 85 -12.77 12.66 -19.92
CA LEU A 85 -12.90 13.55 -18.77
C LEU A 85 -12.58 15.03 -19.10
N GLY A 86 -12.45 15.35 -20.39
CA GLY A 86 -12.06 16.67 -20.89
C GLY A 86 -10.58 16.84 -21.20
N GLY A 87 -9.82 15.74 -21.30
CA GLY A 87 -8.41 15.74 -21.66
C GLY A 87 -7.47 16.23 -20.56
N MET A 88 -6.16 16.12 -20.77
CA MET A 88 -5.15 16.43 -19.74
C MET A 88 -5.18 17.89 -19.29
N ARG A 89 -5.57 18.82 -20.18
CA ARG A 89 -5.70 20.26 -19.88
C ARG A 89 -6.79 20.57 -18.84
N SER A 90 -7.69 19.63 -18.56
CA SER A 90 -8.68 19.77 -17.47
C SER A 90 -8.05 19.58 -16.08
N PHE A 91 -6.84 19.02 -16.01
CA PHE A 91 -6.15 18.68 -14.76
C PHE A 91 -4.84 19.43 -14.58
N VAL A 92 -4.14 19.68 -15.69
CA VAL A 92 -2.76 20.19 -15.72
C VAL A 92 -2.72 21.50 -16.51
N LYS A 93 -1.93 22.45 -16.02
CA LYS A 93 -1.63 23.73 -16.67
C LYS A 93 -0.17 23.76 -17.14
N GLU A 94 0.13 24.68 -18.05
CA GLU A 94 1.50 24.91 -18.50
C GLU A 94 2.42 25.26 -17.33
N GLY A 95 3.57 24.60 -17.25
CA GLY A 95 4.56 24.79 -16.19
C GLY A 95 4.26 24.05 -14.88
N ASP A 96 3.11 23.37 -14.74
CA ASP A 96 2.81 22.59 -13.53
C ASP A 96 3.83 21.46 -13.35
N ARG A 97 4.28 21.25 -12.10
CA ARG A 97 5.02 20.04 -11.73
C ARG A 97 4.04 18.92 -11.41
N VAL A 98 4.02 17.89 -12.25
CA VAL A 98 3.04 16.80 -12.20
C VAL A 98 3.66 15.55 -11.61
N LEU A 99 3.28 15.22 -10.38
CA LEU A 99 3.66 13.99 -9.70
C LEU A 99 2.79 12.85 -10.23
N ILE A 100 3.42 11.83 -10.83
CA ILE A 100 2.74 10.61 -11.27
C ILE A 100 3.14 9.47 -10.32
N LYS A 101 2.16 8.90 -9.62
CA LYS A 101 2.36 7.85 -8.61
C LYS A 101 1.85 6.49 -9.13
N PRO A 102 2.66 5.72 -9.88
CA PRO A 102 2.34 4.33 -10.19
C PRO A 102 2.45 3.42 -8.95
N ASN A 103 2.00 2.18 -9.07
CA ASN A 103 2.34 1.11 -8.15
C ASN A 103 3.64 0.42 -8.61
N ILE A 104 4.79 0.77 -8.00
CA ILE A 104 6.10 0.12 -8.24
C ILE A 104 6.44 -0.82 -7.07
N CYS A 105 6.37 -0.30 -5.84
CA CYS A 105 6.63 -1.03 -4.61
C CYS A 105 5.35 -1.72 -4.06
N GLY A 106 5.50 -2.83 -3.34
CA GLY A 106 4.37 -3.54 -2.73
C GLY A 106 3.67 -4.54 -3.67
N GLY A 107 4.32 -4.93 -4.77
CA GLY A 107 3.95 -6.05 -5.64
C GLY A 107 5.11 -7.04 -5.81
N ASN A 108 4.91 -8.11 -6.58
CA ASN A 108 5.98 -9.05 -6.91
C ASN A 108 6.51 -8.72 -8.31
N PRO A 109 7.78 -8.27 -8.46
CA PRO A 109 8.30 -7.83 -9.76
C PRO A 109 8.26 -8.92 -10.86
N LYS A 110 8.09 -10.20 -10.47
CA LYS A 110 7.99 -11.35 -11.39
C LYS A 110 6.55 -11.68 -11.81
N ILE A 111 5.55 -10.99 -11.27
CA ILE A 111 4.12 -11.25 -11.52
C ILE A 111 3.49 -10.01 -12.15
N GLU A 112 3.07 -10.14 -13.40
CA GLU A 112 2.31 -9.11 -14.12
C GLU A 112 0.98 -8.82 -13.38
N GLY A 113 0.54 -7.56 -13.41
CA GLY A 113 -0.66 -7.12 -12.67
C GLY A 113 -0.46 -6.99 -11.16
N SER A 114 0.76 -7.19 -10.65
CA SER A 114 1.11 -6.83 -9.26
C SER A 114 1.71 -5.42 -9.14
N PHE A 115 2.15 -4.84 -10.26
CA PHE A 115 2.69 -3.49 -10.44
C PHE A 115 2.12 -2.87 -11.72
N THR A 116 2.29 -1.56 -11.90
CA THR A 116 1.64 -0.79 -12.98
C THR A 116 2.30 -1.05 -14.33
N CYS A 117 1.50 -1.13 -15.39
CA CYS A 117 1.96 -1.21 -16.77
C CYS A 117 2.67 0.09 -17.19
N HIS A 118 3.90 -0.03 -17.69
CA HIS A 118 4.70 1.11 -18.17
C HIS A 118 3.99 1.90 -19.27
N GLU A 119 3.23 1.25 -20.15
CA GLU A 119 2.55 1.91 -21.28
C GLU A 119 1.47 2.89 -20.81
N VAL A 120 0.78 2.59 -19.71
CA VAL A 120 -0.20 3.50 -19.11
C VAL A 120 0.49 4.76 -18.60
N VAL A 121 1.60 4.61 -17.87
CA VAL A 121 2.38 5.75 -17.34
C VAL A 121 3.07 6.51 -18.47
N GLU A 122 3.59 5.82 -19.48
CA GLU A 122 4.21 6.41 -20.66
C GLU A 122 3.23 7.35 -21.38
N GLU A 123 1.98 6.90 -21.57
CA GLU A 123 0.97 7.72 -22.20
C GLU A 123 0.63 8.95 -21.36
N LEU A 124 0.49 8.81 -20.04
CA LEU A 124 0.26 9.94 -19.15
C LEU A 124 1.41 10.95 -19.19
N VAL A 125 2.66 10.49 -19.20
CA VAL A 125 3.85 11.35 -19.35
C VAL A 125 3.80 12.13 -20.67
N LYS A 126 3.41 11.49 -21.79
CA LYS A 126 3.24 12.17 -23.09
C LYS A 126 2.15 13.24 -23.02
N MET A 127 0.98 12.88 -22.48
CA MET A 127 -0.16 13.79 -22.33
C MET A 127 0.17 15.01 -21.45
N VAL A 128 0.93 14.83 -20.37
CA VAL A 128 1.39 15.94 -19.53
C VAL A 128 2.34 16.87 -20.30
N ARG A 129 3.30 16.31 -21.04
CA ARG A 129 4.24 17.09 -21.88
C ARG A 129 3.54 17.85 -23.01
N GLU A 130 2.47 17.31 -23.59
CA GLU A 130 1.63 18.00 -24.59
C GLU A 130 0.98 19.29 -24.05
N VAL A 131 0.87 19.43 -22.72
CA VAL A 131 0.39 20.65 -22.04
C VAL A 131 1.53 21.61 -21.69
N ASN A 132 2.79 21.25 -22.00
CA ASN A 132 4.01 21.95 -21.57
C ASN A 132 4.18 21.98 -20.04
N ALA A 133 3.83 20.87 -19.38
CA ALA A 133 4.04 20.66 -17.95
C ALA A 133 5.19 19.65 -17.70
N GLU A 134 5.64 19.54 -16.46
CA GLU A 134 6.82 18.78 -16.06
C GLU A 134 6.43 17.51 -15.28
N PRO A 135 6.33 16.34 -15.94
CA PRO A 135 6.04 15.10 -15.25
C PRO A 135 7.27 14.56 -14.51
N PHE A 136 7.04 13.95 -13.35
CA PHE A 136 8.01 13.11 -12.65
C PHE A 136 7.29 11.92 -12.01
N VAL A 137 7.92 10.75 -12.09
CA VAL A 137 7.36 9.49 -11.62
C VAL A 137 7.93 9.15 -10.25
N VAL A 138 7.07 8.78 -9.31
CA VAL A 138 7.50 8.56 -7.93
C VAL A 138 6.92 7.27 -7.34
N ASP A 139 7.66 6.68 -6.42
CA ASP A 139 7.13 5.75 -5.41
C ASP A 139 8.02 5.83 -4.17
N ALA A 140 7.72 5.11 -3.10
CA ALA A 140 8.55 5.06 -1.91
C ALA A 140 8.80 3.61 -1.47
N ASP A 141 9.91 3.39 -0.78
CA ASP A 141 10.30 2.07 -0.27
C ASP A 141 9.18 1.37 0.51
N MET A 142 9.13 0.05 0.39
CA MET A 142 8.36 -0.82 1.26
C MET A 142 9.29 -1.89 1.84
N ILE A 143 8.96 -2.42 3.02
CA ILE A 143 9.87 -3.30 3.78
C ILE A 143 10.35 -4.50 2.96
N TRP A 144 9.46 -5.13 2.20
CA TRP A 144 9.77 -6.30 1.34
C TRP A 144 10.25 -5.92 -0.06
N THR A 145 9.93 -4.71 -0.51
CA THR A 145 10.07 -4.26 -1.89
C THR A 145 10.64 -2.84 -1.86
N GLN A 146 11.95 -2.76 -1.63
CA GLN A 146 12.69 -1.50 -1.68
C GLN A 146 12.70 -0.98 -3.12
N PHE A 147 12.67 0.34 -3.27
CA PHE A 147 12.39 0.99 -4.54
C PHE A 147 13.40 0.64 -5.63
N GLU A 148 14.70 0.81 -5.38
CA GLU A 148 15.71 0.65 -6.43
C GLU A 148 15.76 -0.77 -7.00
N PRO A 149 15.84 -1.85 -6.17
CA PRO A 149 15.85 -3.21 -6.71
C PRO A 149 14.60 -3.57 -7.51
N VAL A 150 13.41 -3.20 -7.03
CA VAL A 150 12.16 -3.57 -7.72
C VAL A 150 11.92 -2.71 -8.95
N ALA A 151 12.31 -1.44 -8.93
CA ALA A 151 12.25 -0.57 -10.10
C ALA A 151 13.20 -1.07 -11.21
N GLU A 152 14.39 -1.56 -10.85
CA GLU A 152 15.31 -2.18 -11.80
C GLU A 152 14.74 -3.50 -12.37
N GLU A 153 14.26 -4.41 -11.51
CA GLU A 153 13.73 -5.71 -11.95
C GLU A 153 12.46 -5.58 -12.81
N GLN A 154 11.62 -4.59 -12.54
CA GLN A 154 10.42 -4.29 -13.34
C GLN A 154 10.74 -3.54 -14.64
N GLY A 155 11.93 -2.96 -14.79
CA GLY A 155 12.33 -2.19 -15.97
C GLY A 155 12.01 -0.69 -15.92
N TRP A 156 11.57 -0.16 -14.77
CA TRP A 156 11.28 1.27 -14.59
C TRP A 156 12.53 2.15 -14.78
N MET A 157 13.71 1.67 -14.38
CA MET A 157 14.96 2.43 -14.52
C MET A 157 15.33 2.64 -15.99
N GLU A 158 15.25 1.58 -16.80
CA GLU A 158 15.47 1.66 -18.26
C GLU A 158 14.38 2.50 -18.93
N TRP A 159 13.13 2.31 -18.54
CA TRP A 159 12.00 3.09 -19.05
C TRP A 159 12.18 4.59 -18.78
N ALA A 160 12.59 4.96 -17.57
CA ALA A 160 12.76 6.35 -17.16
C ALA A 160 13.89 7.06 -17.93
N ASP A 161 15.01 6.36 -18.14
CA ASP A 161 16.13 6.84 -18.95
C ASP A 161 15.70 7.06 -20.42
N ARG A 162 15.05 6.05 -21.02
CA ARG A 162 14.52 6.13 -22.39
C ARG A 162 13.52 7.28 -22.56
N MET A 163 12.66 7.49 -21.57
CA MET A 163 11.64 8.55 -21.59
C MET A 163 12.20 9.91 -21.17
N ASN A 164 13.44 9.97 -20.67
CA ASN A 164 14.06 11.13 -20.05
C ASN A 164 13.11 11.80 -19.04
N VAL A 165 12.56 11.01 -18.12
CA VAL A 165 11.64 11.47 -17.07
C VAL A 165 12.23 11.14 -15.69
N PRO A 166 12.18 12.06 -14.71
CA PRO A 166 12.69 11.77 -13.38
C PRO A 166 11.91 10.62 -12.74
N LEU A 167 12.63 9.60 -12.26
CA LEU A 167 12.10 8.49 -11.46
C LEU A 167 12.65 8.64 -10.04
N VAL A 168 11.77 8.93 -9.08
CA VAL A 168 12.15 9.42 -7.75
C VAL A 168 11.69 8.47 -6.65
N ASN A 169 12.63 8.02 -5.82
CA ASN A 169 12.32 7.36 -4.56
C ASN A 169 12.03 8.42 -3.48
N LEU A 170 10.76 8.56 -3.08
CA LEU A 170 10.34 9.53 -2.07
C LEU A 170 11.03 9.31 -0.71
N THR A 171 11.48 8.09 -0.39
CA THR A 171 12.26 7.83 0.84
C THR A 171 13.58 8.60 0.85
N GLN A 172 14.15 8.91 -0.31
CA GLN A 172 15.44 9.60 -0.43
C GLN A 172 15.32 11.11 -0.64
N THR A 173 14.08 11.61 -0.78
CA THR A 173 13.82 13.05 -0.95
C THR A 173 13.91 13.82 0.36
N GLU A 174 13.96 15.16 0.26
CA GLU A 174 13.78 16.05 1.41
C GLU A 174 12.44 15.77 2.09
N ARG A 175 12.45 15.68 3.42
CA ARG A 175 11.27 15.37 4.23
C ARG A 175 10.84 16.57 5.06
N VAL A 176 9.54 16.79 5.15
CA VAL A 176 8.91 17.75 6.06
C VAL A 176 7.94 17.00 6.97
N TYR A 177 7.60 17.56 8.13
CA TYR A 177 6.54 16.99 8.95
C TYR A 177 5.19 17.48 8.45
N PHE A 178 4.23 16.59 8.27
CA PHE A 178 2.86 16.95 7.93
C PHE A 178 1.95 16.71 9.12
N ASP A 179 1.17 17.72 9.50
CA ASP A 179 0.13 17.60 10.50
C ASP A 179 -1.20 17.17 9.86
N PHE A 180 -1.58 15.90 10.05
CA PHE A 180 -2.84 15.35 9.56
C PHE A 180 -4.07 15.81 10.37
N GLY A 181 -3.85 16.58 11.45
CA GLY A 181 -4.87 17.12 12.33
C GLY A 181 -5.04 16.29 13.60
N LYS A 182 -5.59 16.93 14.63
CA LYS A 182 -5.71 16.37 15.98
C LYS A 182 -6.50 15.06 16.06
N ASP A 183 -7.52 14.91 15.23
CA ASP A 183 -8.41 13.74 15.22
C ASP A 183 -7.98 12.67 14.19
N SER A 184 -6.83 12.86 13.54
CA SER A 184 -6.26 11.89 12.61
C SER A 184 -5.66 10.69 13.35
N ALA A 185 -5.71 9.52 12.73
CA ALA A 185 -5.00 8.35 13.23
C ALA A 185 -3.50 8.46 12.98
N THR A 186 -3.12 9.19 11.93
CA THR A 186 -1.73 9.36 11.48
C THR A 186 -0.93 10.33 12.36
N GLY A 187 -1.55 11.39 12.89
CA GLY A 187 -0.90 12.41 13.70
C GLY A 187 0.08 13.28 12.89
N ILE A 188 1.27 13.55 13.43
CA ILE A 188 2.30 14.35 12.78
C ILE A 188 3.44 13.41 12.34
N VAL A 189 3.63 13.23 11.04
CA VAL A 189 4.60 12.27 10.48
C VAL A 189 5.40 12.88 9.33
N PRO A 190 6.61 12.36 9.03
CA PRO A 190 7.37 12.84 7.89
C PRO A 190 6.71 12.43 6.56
N VAL A 191 6.64 13.38 5.63
CA VAL A 191 6.22 13.21 4.23
C VAL A 191 7.31 13.78 3.30
N SER A 192 7.28 13.41 2.02
CA SER A 192 8.17 14.00 1.02
C SER A 192 7.77 15.43 0.71
N LYS A 193 8.76 16.33 0.63
CA LYS A 193 8.54 17.71 0.17
C LYS A 193 8.06 17.74 -1.30
N GLU A 194 8.50 16.80 -2.12
CA GLU A 194 8.02 16.67 -3.52
C GLU A 194 6.51 16.41 -3.60
N LEU A 195 5.95 15.70 -2.62
CA LEU A 195 4.51 15.45 -2.54
C LEU A 195 3.72 16.71 -2.14
N VAL A 196 4.28 17.54 -1.26
CA VAL A 196 3.65 18.80 -0.79
C VAL A 196 3.72 19.87 -1.88
N ASP A 197 4.86 19.96 -2.57
CA ASP A 197 5.17 21.02 -3.54
C ASP A 197 4.72 20.69 -4.98
N ALA A 198 4.17 19.49 -5.23
CA ALA A 198 3.59 19.13 -6.52
C ALA A 198 2.32 19.96 -6.80
N ASP A 199 2.22 20.50 -8.01
CA ASP A 199 1.05 21.30 -8.42
C ASP A 199 -0.12 20.38 -8.79
N VAL A 200 0.17 19.18 -9.30
CA VAL A 200 -0.82 18.17 -9.68
C VAL A 200 -0.33 16.77 -9.29
N ILE A 201 -1.21 15.98 -8.67
CA ILE A 201 -0.99 14.57 -8.35
C ILE A 201 -1.86 13.69 -9.26
N ILE A 202 -1.22 12.78 -9.98
CA ILE A 202 -1.89 11.72 -10.76
C ILE A 202 -1.57 10.37 -10.11
N SER A 203 -2.57 9.69 -9.55
CA SER A 203 -2.41 8.34 -8.98
C SER A 203 -2.68 7.29 -10.05
N VAL A 204 -1.75 6.36 -10.25
CA VAL A 204 -1.83 5.32 -11.30
C VAL A 204 -1.71 3.92 -10.69
N PRO A 205 -2.66 3.48 -9.85
CA PRO A 205 -2.57 2.18 -9.20
C PRO A 205 -2.82 1.04 -10.17
N THR A 206 -2.27 -0.14 -9.89
CA THR A 206 -2.74 -1.38 -10.54
C THR A 206 -4.01 -1.88 -9.85
N MET A 207 -4.96 -2.40 -10.62
CA MET A 207 -6.17 -3.04 -10.09
C MET A 207 -5.82 -4.41 -9.50
N LYS A 208 -5.67 -4.52 -8.18
CA LYS A 208 -5.35 -5.80 -7.52
C LYS A 208 -6.01 -6.00 -6.16
N THR A 209 -6.14 -7.27 -5.74
CA THR A 209 -6.62 -7.66 -4.40
C THR A 209 -5.53 -7.46 -3.34
N HIS A 210 -5.91 -7.51 -2.07
CA HIS A 210 -4.98 -7.43 -0.94
C HIS A 210 -5.53 -8.12 0.31
N LEU A 211 -4.74 -8.98 0.95
CA LEU A 211 -5.20 -9.77 2.10
C LEU A 211 -5.66 -8.92 3.30
N LEU A 212 -4.91 -7.87 3.67
CA LEU A 212 -5.21 -7.04 4.86
C LEU A 212 -6.29 -5.96 4.66
N THR A 213 -6.44 -5.44 3.45
CA THR A 213 -7.28 -4.25 3.16
C THR A 213 -8.30 -4.55 2.05
N SER A 214 -8.46 -5.83 1.73
CA SER A 214 -9.21 -6.41 0.60
C SER A 214 -8.70 -6.04 -0.80
N ILE A 215 -8.25 -4.81 -1.03
CA ILE A 215 -7.85 -4.30 -2.35
C ILE A 215 -6.61 -3.39 -2.25
N THR A 216 -5.86 -3.27 -3.36
CA THR A 216 -4.88 -2.19 -3.57
C THR A 216 -5.22 -1.50 -4.87
N ILE A 217 -5.71 -0.26 -4.75
CA ILE A 217 -6.17 0.58 -5.85
C ILE A 217 -5.83 2.06 -5.52
N GLY A 218 -6.64 3.04 -5.92
CA GLY A 218 -6.33 4.47 -5.89
C GLY A 218 -6.01 4.99 -4.50
N MET A 219 -6.90 4.77 -3.53
CA MET A 219 -6.70 5.28 -2.17
C MET A 219 -5.47 4.65 -1.51
N LYS A 220 -5.34 3.33 -1.57
CA LYS A 220 -4.21 2.62 -0.96
C LYS A 220 -2.88 2.90 -1.66
N ASN A 221 -2.89 3.25 -2.94
CA ASN A 221 -1.66 3.66 -3.64
C ASN A 221 -1.08 4.97 -3.07
N MET A 222 -1.93 5.88 -2.58
CA MET A 222 -1.48 7.10 -1.90
C MET A 222 -0.82 6.82 -0.54
N TYR A 223 -1.23 5.76 0.18
CA TYR A 223 -0.48 5.28 1.34
C TYR A 223 0.96 4.88 0.98
N GLY A 224 1.19 4.45 -0.27
CA GLY A 224 2.52 4.17 -0.80
C GLY A 224 3.48 5.36 -0.79
N THR A 225 2.98 6.61 -0.67
CA THR A 225 3.81 7.83 -0.73
C THR A 225 4.58 8.14 0.56
N PHE A 226 4.24 7.51 1.69
CA PHE A 226 4.98 7.74 2.95
C PHE A 226 6.47 7.39 2.77
N PRO A 227 7.41 8.30 3.08
CA PRO A 227 8.83 8.14 2.78
C PRO A 227 9.54 7.29 3.86
N GLN A 228 9.06 6.07 4.08
CA GLN A 228 9.57 5.17 5.12
C GLN A 228 9.73 3.75 4.59
N LYS A 229 10.86 3.13 4.91
CA LYS A 229 11.13 1.74 4.54
C LYS A 229 10.16 0.77 5.23
N ASN A 230 10.01 0.88 6.55
CA ASN A 230 9.06 0.06 7.30
C ASN A 230 7.72 0.80 7.49
N LYS A 231 6.85 0.71 6.48
CA LYS A 231 5.47 1.22 6.57
C LYS A 231 4.56 0.32 7.40
N ALA A 232 4.96 -0.94 7.71
CA ALA A 232 4.13 -1.85 8.51
C ALA A 232 3.78 -1.29 9.89
N LYS A 233 4.58 -0.36 10.41
CA LYS A 233 4.28 0.37 11.65
C LYS A 233 2.94 1.12 11.62
N TYR A 234 2.47 1.55 10.45
CA TYR A 234 1.20 2.25 10.30
C TYR A 234 -0.01 1.34 10.51
N HIS A 235 0.15 0.02 10.38
CA HIS A 235 -0.92 -0.91 10.74
C HIS A 235 -1.31 -0.73 12.21
N ARG A 236 -0.37 -0.44 13.11
CA ARG A 236 -0.66 -0.19 14.54
C ARG A 236 -1.60 0.99 14.80
N PHE A 237 -1.76 1.88 13.82
CA PHE A 237 -2.59 3.07 13.92
C PHE A 237 -3.95 2.91 13.23
N GLY A 238 -4.29 1.71 12.73
CA GLY A 238 -5.46 1.50 11.89
C GLY A 238 -5.11 1.84 10.43
N ILE A 239 -4.80 0.82 9.64
CA ILE A 239 -4.33 1.04 8.25
C ILE A 239 -5.40 1.72 7.40
N GLU A 240 -6.68 1.41 7.65
CA GLU A 240 -7.83 1.96 6.93
C GLU A 240 -7.99 3.46 7.21
N GLU A 241 -7.79 3.88 8.46
CA GLU A 241 -7.77 5.27 8.91
C GLU A 241 -6.63 6.05 8.24
N VAL A 242 -5.42 5.47 8.24
CA VAL A 242 -4.22 6.09 7.66
C VAL A 242 -4.38 6.27 6.15
N ILE A 243 -5.02 5.32 5.46
CA ILE A 243 -5.38 5.44 4.05
C ILE A 243 -6.34 6.62 3.82
N CYS A 244 -7.33 6.81 4.69
CA CYS A 244 -8.23 7.96 4.58
C CYS A 244 -7.50 9.29 4.84
N ASP A 245 -6.66 9.35 5.87
CA ASP A 245 -5.88 10.54 6.23
C ASP A 245 -4.97 11.00 5.09
N VAL A 246 -4.22 10.09 4.45
CA VAL A 246 -3.33 10.44 3.34
C VAL A 246 -4.09 10.92 2.10
N ASN A 247 -5.25 10.33 1.80
CA ASN A 247 -6.06 10.77 0.67
C ASN A 247 -6.78 12.09 0.95
N ARG A 248 -7.07 12.42 2.22
CA ARG A 248 -7.59 13.73 2.61
C ARG A 248 -6.53 14.82 2.50
N ALA A 249 -5.26 14.51 2.82
CA ALA A 249 -4.15 15.44 2.73
C ALA A 249 -3.66 15.64 1.28
N PHE A 250 -3.52 14.55 0.53
CA PHE A 250 -2.92 14.51 -0.80
C PHE A 250 -3.89 13.86 -1.79
N THR A 251 -5.11 14.40 -1.91
CA THR A 251 -6.12 13.88 -2.84
C THR A 251 -5.61 13.94 -4.28
N PRO A 252 -5.57 12.82 -5.03
CA PRO A 252 -5.17 12.85 -6.44
C PRO A 252 -6.08 13.76 -7.25
N ASN A 253 -5.51 14.60 -8.11
CA ASN A 253 -6.27 15.43 -9.05
C ASN A 253 -6.93 14.57 -10.14
N LEU A 254 -6.23 13.51 -10.54
CA LEU A 254 -6.68 12.47 -11.47
C LEU A 254 -6.22 11.10 -10.94
N THR A 255 -7.12 10.13 -10.94
CA THR A 255 -6.81 8.71 -10.68
C THR A 255 -7.01 7.93 -11.96
N VAL A 256 -5.99 7.18 -12.38
CA VAL A 256 -6.00 6.29 -13.56
C VAL A 256 -5.67 4.88 -13.11
N ILE A 257 -6.68 4.07 -12.82
CA ILE A 257 -6.51 2.68 -12.41
C ILE A 257 -6.15 1.84 -13.63
N ASP A 258 -4.97 1.23 -13.57
CA ASP A 258 -4.49 0.26 -14.54
C ASP A 258 -5.04 -1.13 -14.24
N GLY A 259 -6.03 -1.55 -15.01
CA GLY A 259 -6.51 -2.92 -15.09
C GLY A 259 -6.14 -3.59 -16.40
N THR A 260 -5.13 -3.12 -17.14
CA THR A 260 -4.69 -3.78 -18.38
C THR A 260 -4.38 -5.25 -18.09
N VAL A 261 -3.60 -5.46 -17.03
CA VAL A 261 -3.49 -6.71 -16.29
C VAL A 261 -3.71 -6.44 -14.81
N GLY A 262 -4.73 -7.07 -14.23
CA GLY A 262 -5.05 -6.98 -12.82
C GLY A 262 -4.46 -8.13 -12.01
N GLY A 263 -4.36 -7.95 -10.70
CA GLY A 263 -3.88 -8.98 -9.76
C GLY A 263 -5.00 -9.59 -8.93
N ASP A 264 -5.51 -10.74 -9.34
CA ASP A 264 -6.55 -11.51 -8.65
C ASP A 264 -5.97 -12.40 -7.53
N SER A 265 -6.81 -13.05 -6.71
CA SER A 265 -6.43 -14.00 -5.64
C SER A 265 -5.84 -13.34 -4.38
N TRP A 266 -4.79 -13.91 -3.79
CA TRP A 266 -4.28 -13.56 -2.46
C TRP A 266 -3.12 -12.54 -2.55
N GLY A 267 -3.42 -11.32 -2.99
CA GLY A 267 -2.43 -10.24 -3.01
C GLY A 267 -1.97 -9.83 -1.60
N PRO A 268 -0.83 -9.12 -1.47
CA PRO A 268 -0.19 -8.34 -2.53
C PRO A 268 0.94 -9.05 -3.30
N LEU A 269 1.50 -10.16 -2.78
CA LEU A 269 2.66 -10.84 -3.36
C LEU A 269 2.30 -12.11 -4.16
N SER A 270 1.14 -12.70 -3.88
CA SER A 270 0.65 -13.97 -4.45
C SER A 270 -0.56 -13.77 -5.37
N CYS A 271 -0.47 -12.80 -6.29
CA CYS A 271 -1.57 -12.50 -7.21
C CYS A 271 -1.58 -13.44 -8.43
N THR A 272 -2.75 -13.70 -8.99
CA THR A 272 -2.94 -14.33 -10.29
C THR A 272 -3.22 -13.24 -11.34
N PRO A 273 -2.41 -13.12 -12.41
CA PRO A 273 -2.66 -12.12 -13.46
C PRO A 273 -4.00 -12.34 -14.15
N VAL A 274 -4.76 -11.26 -14.37
CA VAL A 274 -6.02 -11.25 -15.13
C VAL A 274 -6.00 -10.13 -16.17
N TYR A 275 -5.99 -10.49 -17.45
CA TYR A 275 -5.92 -9.56 -18.58
C TYR A 275 -7.27 -8.89 -18.85
N THR A 276 -7.74 -8.04 -17.94
CA THR A 276 -9.04 -7.36 -18.12
C THR A 276 -9.00 -6.27 -19.19
N GLN A 277 -7.80 -5.86 -19.62
CA GLN A 277 -7.60 -4.89 -20.70
C GLN A 277 -8.36 -3.58 -20.45
N THR A 278 -8.47 -3.16 -19.19
CA THR A 278 -9.35 -2.06 -18.77
C THR A 278 -8.55 -0.95 -18.09
N VAL A 279 -8.88 0.30 -18.38
CA VAL A 279 -8.42 1.48 -17.64
C VAL A 279 -9.63 2.23 -17.11
N ILE A 280 -9.56 2.64 -15.85
CA ILE A 280 -10.57 3.51 -15.21
C ILE A 280 -9.90 4.85 -14.92
N ALA A 281 -10.43 5.94 -15.44
CA ALA A 281 -10.00 7.29 -15.10
C ALA A 281 -11.10 8.03 -14.36
N SER A 282 -10.75 8.82 -13.35
CA SER A 282 -11.72 9.63 -12.59
C SER A 282 -11.05 10.81 -11.90
N LYS A 283 -11.81 11.89 -11.70
CA LYS A 283 -11.42 13.03 -10.85
C LYS A 283 -11.67 12.75 -9.36
N ASP A 284 -12.44 11.71 -9.06
CA ASP A 284 -12.81 11.23 -7.73
C ASP A 284 -12.20 9.85 -7.50
N VAL A 285 -11.20 9.79 -6.60
CA VAL A 285 -10.48 8.54 -6.28
C VAL A 285 -11.38 7.50 -5.64
N VAL A 286 -12.36 7.90 -4.82
CA VAL A 286 -13.28 6.98 -4.14
C VAL A 286 -14.21 6.34 -5.16
N ALA A 287 -14.69 7.13 -6.13
CA ALA A 287 -15.56 6.63 -7.18
C ALA A 287 -14.81 5.75 -8.18
N ALA A 288 -13.56 6.12 -8.54
CA ALA A 288 -12.69 5.26 -9.34
C ALA A 288 -12.53 3.88 -8.69
N ASP A 289 -12.26 3.89 -7.38
CA ASP A 289 -12.05 2.70 -6.60
C ASP A 289 -13.33 1.87 -6.47
N ALA A 290 -14.49 2.50 -6.31
CA ALA A 290 -15.80 1.83 -6.29
C ALA A 290 -16.11 1.13 -7.63
N VAL A 291 -15.75 1.72 -8.76
CA VAL A 291 -15.90 1.09 -10.08
C VAL A 291 -14.93 -0.08 -10.25
N ALA A 292 -13.68 0.05 -9.80
CA ALA A 292 -12.73 -1.07 -9.80
C ALA A 292 -13.23 -2.22 -8.90
N CYS A 293 -13.79 -1.91 -7.72
CA CYS A 293 -14.43 -2.90 -6.86
C CYS A 293 -15.53 -3.68 -7.60
N GLN A 294 -16.40 -3.00 -8.33
CA GLN A 294 -17.47 -3.65 -9.11
C GLN A 294 -16.90 -4.60 -10.18
N LEU A 295 -15.87 -4.18 -10.92
CA LEU A 295 -15.17 -5.04 -11.88
C LEU A 295 -14.53 -6.28 -11.23
N MET A 296 -14.07 -6.13 -9.99
CA MET A 296 -13.51 -7.22 -9.18
C MET A 296 -14.60 -8.01 -8.41
N GLY A 297 -15.86 -7.62 -8.46
CA GLY A 297 -16.95 -8.27 -7.71
C GLY A 297 -16.98 -7.96 -6.21
N TYR A 298 -16.29 -6.92 -5.77
CA TYR A 298 -16.45 -6.34 -4.44
C TYR A 298 -17.66 -5.41 -4.38
N ASP A 299 -18.35 -5.44 -3.24
CA ASP A 299 -19.24 -4.37 -2.83
C ASP A 299 -18.37 -3.24 -2.25
N PRO A 300 -18.35 -2.03 -2.86
CA PRO A 300 -17.55 -0.91 -2.39
C PRO A 300 -17.79 -0.57 -0.91
N TYR A 301 -19.02 -0.73 -0.41
CA TYR A 301 -19.37 -0.43 0.97
C TYR A 301 -18.86 -1.45 1.98
N LYS A 302 -18.39 -2.62 1.53
CA LYS A 302 -17.70 -3.58 2.39
C LYS A 302 -16.21 -3.30 2.55
N ILE A 303 -15.67 -2.36 1.77
CA ILE A 303 -14.29 -1.93 1.88
C ILE A 303 -14.23 -0.77 2.88
N VAL A 304 -13.51 -0.96 3.98
CA VAL A 304 -13.57 -0.07 5.15
C VAL A 304 -13.17 1.37 4.78
N HIS A 305 -12.00 1.58 4.17
CA HIS A 305 -11.56 2.91 3.74
C HIS A 305 -12.48 3.56 2.69
N LEU A 306 -13.08 2.80 1.76
CA LEU A 306 -14.00 3.39 0.77
C LEU A 306 -15.31 3.85 1.39
N LYS A 307 -15.92 3.00 2.22
CA LYS A 307 -17.13 3.36 2.96
C LYS A 307 -16.89 4.62 3.79
N ARG A 308 -15.78 4.65 4.53
CA ARG A 308 -15.41 5.79 5.37
C ARG A 308 -15.17 7.05 4.56
N ALA A 309 -14.40 6.96 3.47
CA ALA A 309 -14.13 8.10 2.59
C ALA A 309 -15.42 8.70 1.99
N HIS A 310 -16.41 7.85 1.68
CA HIS A 310 -17.73 8.30 1.26
C HIS A 310 -18.50 9.00 2.39
N GLU A 311 -18.56 8.40 3.58
CA GLU A 311 -19.23 8.96 4.76
C GLU A 311 -18.62 10.29 5.22
N GLU A 312 -17.30 10.43 5.10
CA GLU A 312 -16.56 11.67 5.39
C GLU A 312 -16.61 12.69 4.24
N GLY A 313 -17.23 12.34 3.12
CA GLY A 313 -17.45 13.24 1.99
C GLY A 313 -16.25 13.43 1.07
N LEU A 314 -15.19 12.63 1.18
CA LEU A 314 -13.99 12.71 0.32
C LEU A 314 -14.27 12.39 -1.15
N GLY A 315 -15.26 11.52 -1.41
CA GLY A 315 -15.65 11.09 -2.76
C GLY A 315 -16.96 10.31 -2.74
N ASP A 316 -17.29 9.64 -3.84
CA ASP A 316 -18.55 8.90 -3.99
C ASP A 316 -18.37 7.38 -4.19
N ALA A 317 -18.51 6.59 -3.13
CA ALA A 317 -18.52 5.12 -3.21
C ALA A 317 -19.87 4.55 -3.70
N SER A 318 -20.91 5.38 -3.85
CA SER A 318 -22.24 4.94 -4.28
C SER A 318 -22.37 4.79 -5.81
N TYR A 319 -21.36 5.24 -6.56
CA TYR A 319 -21.39 5.24 -8.01
C TYR A 319 -21.48 3.81 -8.58
N ILE A 320 -22.58 3.52 -9.27
CA ILE A 320 -22.81 2.23 -9.92
C ILE A 320 -22.43 2.34 -11.40
N TYR A 321 -21.52 1.48 -11.84
CA TYR A 321 -21.13 1.42 -13.24
C TYR A 321 -21.77 0.21 -13.92
N ASP A 322 -22.48 0.44 -15.02
CA ASP A 322 -23.04 -0.62 -15.83
C ASP A 322 -21.95 -1.24 -16.72
N LEU A 323 -21.51 -2.44 -16.34
CA LEU A 323 -20.48 -3.21 -17.05
C LEU A 323 -20.85 -3.54 -18.49
N SER A 324 -22.15 -3.55 -18.84
CA SER A 324 -22.60 -3.80 -20.21
C SER A 324 -22.23 -2.67 -21.19
N ASN A 325 -21.83 -1.49 -20.67
CA ASN A 325 -21.30 -0.40 -21.48
C ASN A 325 -19.88 -0.67 -22.02
N LEU A 326 -19.22 -1.74 -21.56
CA LEU A 326 -17.91 -2.13 -22.06
C LEU A 326 -18.04 -2.77 -23.45
N PRO A 327 -17.06 -2.59 -24.35
CA PRO A 327 -17.13 -3.10 -25.72
C PRO A 327 -17.21 -4.62 -25.81
N TYR A 328 -16.78 -5.33 -24.77
CA TYR A 328 -16.91 -6.78 -24.63
C TYR A 328 -16.85 -7.19 -23.14
N GLU A 329 -17.54 -8.28 -22.84
CA GLU A 329 -17.51 -8.95 -21.53
C GLU A 329 -16.20 -9.73 -21.37
N HIS A 330 -15.64 -9.70 -20.16
CA HIS A 330 -14.52 -10.54 -19.77
C HIS A 330 -15.01 -11.62 -18.79
N PRO A 331 -14.58 -12.90 -18.89
CA PRO A 331 -15.08 -13.99 -18.04
C PRO A 331 -14.91 -13.80 -16.53
N LYS A 332 -14.02 -12.88 -16.13
CA LYS A 332 -13.73 -12.53 -14.74
C LYS A 332 -14.42 -11.25 -14.28
N ASP A 333 -15.17 -10.54 -15.13
CA ASP A 333 -15.90 -9.34 -14.69
C ASP A 333 -16.85 -9.67 -13.54
N GLY A 334 -16.66 -9.02 -12.39
CA GLY A 334 -17.44 -9.27 -11.17
C GLY A 334 -17.14 -10.61 -10.47
N LEU A 335 -16.18 -11.40 -10.97
CA LEU A 335 -15.96 -12.80 -10.59
C LEU A 335 -14.52 -13.08 -10.17
N TRP A 336 -13.84 -12.10 -9.56
CA TRP A 336 -12.49 -12.29 -9.04
C TRP A 336 -12.49 -13.23 -7.84
N THR A 337 -11.42 -14.02 -7.72
CA THR A 337 -11.18 -14.85 -6.56
C THR A 337 -10.56 -13.97 -5.49
N LYS A 338 -11.30 -13.66 -4.43
CA LYS A 338 -10.94 -12.49 -3.63
C LYS A 338 -11.10 -12.77 -2.13
N PRO A 339 -10.20 -12.23 -1.28
CA PRO A 339 -10.37 -12.30 0.17
C PRO A 339 -11.73 -11.75 0.59
N ASP A 340 -12.40 -12.43 1.51
CA ASP A 340 -13.62 -11.91 2.12
C ASP A 340 -13.28 -10.65 2.93
N PRO A 341 -13.92 -9.50 2.69
CA PRO A 341 -13.65 -8.28 3.46
C PRO A 341 -13.77 -8.46 4.97
N GLU A 342 -14.69 -9.29 5.45
CA GLU A 342 -14.83 -9.56 6.89
C GLU A 342 -13.60 -10.31 7.43
N VAL A 343 -13.03 -11.21 6.63
CA VAL A 343 -11.79 -11.93 6.96
C VAL A 343 -10.59 -11.00 6.95
N SER A 344 -10.48 -10.14 5.93
CA SER A 344 -9.44 -9.09 5.87
C SER A 344 -9.48 -8.20 7.12
N MET A 345 -10.66 -7.74 7.52
CA MET A 345 -10.86 -6.92 8.72
C MET A 345 -10.43 -7.65 9.99
N PHE A 346 -10.84 -8.92 10.15
CA PHE A 346 -10.47 -9.72 11.31
C PHE A 346 -8.96 -9.98 11.36
N TYR A 347 -8.36 -10.35 10.23
CA TYR A 347 -6.93 -10.56 10.12
C TYR A 347 -6.15 -9.28 10.43
N ASN A 348 -6.55 -8.14 9.88
CA ASN A 348 -5.93 -6.86 10.17
C ASN A 348 -6.06 -6.50 11.66
N SER A 349 -7.22 -6.71 12.28
CA SER A 349 -7.41 -6.50 13.73
C SER A 349 -6.47 -7.37 14.56
N LEU A 350 -6.29 -8.65 14.19
CA LEU A 350 -5.35 -9.54 14.86
C LEU A 350 -3.90 -9.04 14.73
N VAL A 351 -3.50 -8.61 13.53
CA VAL A 351 -2.18 -8.02 13.29
C VAL A 351 -1.98 -6.77 14.14
N GLU A 352 -2.97 -5.89 14.21
CA GLU A 352 -2.93 -4.68 15.04
C GLU A 352 -2.70 -5.00 16.52
N TYR A 353 -3.53 -5.86 17.11
CA TYR A 353 -3.37 -6.29 18.50
C TYR A 353 -2.02 -6.96 18.74
N PHE A 354 -1.56 -7.79 17.81
CA PHE A 354 -0.29 -8.49 17.90
C PHE A 354 0.90 -7.52 17.87
N LEU A 355 0.85 -6.49 17.01
CA LEU A 355 1.90 -5.49 16.89
C LEU A 355 1.96 -4.54 18.11
N LEU A 356 0.89 -4.40 18.89
CA LEU A 356 0.91 -3.64 20.15
C LEU A 356 1.76 -4.30 21.24
N LEU A 357 2.04 -5.60 21.15
CA LEU A 357 2.84 -6.32 22.14
C LEU A 357 4.35 -5.95 22.01
N PRO A 358 5.08 -5.77 23.13
CA PRO A 358 6.50 -5.42 23.10
C PRO A 358 7.35 -6.46 22.32
N GLY A 359 8.16 -5.98 21.37
CA GLY A 359 9.06 -6.84 20.58
C GLY A 359 8.42 -7.53 19.37
N MET A 360 7.09 -7.52 19.25
CA MET A 360 6.40 -8.23 18.16
C MET A 360 6.55 -7.60 16.79
N GLN A 361 6.95 -6.33 16.68
CA GLN A 361 7.34 -5.73 15.39
C GLN A 361 8.47 -6.53 14.74
N LYS A 362 9.55 -6.79 15.49
CA LYS A 362 10.75 -7.43 14.96
C LYS A 362 10.45 -8.88 14.55
N PHE A 363 9.59 -9.54 15.31
CA PHE A 363 9.13 -10.89 14.97
C PHE A 363 8.26 -10.90 13.72
N PHE A 364 7.30 -9.97 13.61
CA PHE A 364 6.45 -9.82 12.44
C PHE A 364 7.26 -9.50 11.20
N ASP A 365 8.16 -8.52 11.27
CA ASP A 365 9.05 -8.12 10.17
C ASP A 365 9.88 -9.31 9.68
N LEU A 366 10.55 -10.03 10.60
CA LEU A 366 11.37 -11.21 10.26
C LEU A 366 10.55 -12.34 9.63
N THR A 367 9.35 -12.58 10.16
CA THR A 367 8.46 -13.65 9.69
C THR A 367 7.87 -13.29 8.33
N ALA A 368 7.42 -12.06 8.14
CA ALA A 368 6.91 -11.57 6.87
C ALA A 368 7.99 -11.58 5.77
N ASP A 369 9.22 -11.18 6.10
CA ASP A 369 10.36 -11.21 5.16
C ASP A 369 10.65 -12.64 4.66
N PHE A 370 10.70 -13.62 5.57
CA PHE A 370 11.01 -15.00 5.20
C PHE A 370 9.82 -15.72 4.55
N VAL A 371 8.63 -15.60 5.14
CA VAL A 371 7.44 -16.38 4.76
C VAL A 371 6.72 -15.78 3.56
N LEU A 372 6.48 -14.47 3.54
CA LEU A 372 5.70 -13.85 2.48
C LEU A 372 6.58 -13.51 1.28
N TYR A 373 7.71 -12.85 1.48
CA TYR A 373 8.56 -12.43 0.37
C TYR A 373 9.55 -13.54 -0.07
N GLY A 374 10.28 -14.12 0.87
CA GLY A 374 11.30 -15.14 0.60
C GLY A 374 10.72 -16.36 -0.12
N MET A 375 9.59 -16.90 0.34
CA MET A 375 8.95 -18.04 -0.32
C MET A 375 8.32 -17.66 -1.67
N ALA A 376 7.63 -16.51 -1.77
CA ALA A 376 6.95 -16.09 -3.01
C ALA A 376 7.92 -15.78 -4.16
N THR A 377 9.16 -15.41 -3.86
CA THR A 377 10.18 -15.08 -4.86
C THR A 377 11.13 -16.23 -5.20
N THR A 378 11.09 -17.32 -4.43
CA THR A 378 11.93 -18.52 -4.61
C THR A 378 11.26 -19.54 -5.53
N PRO A 379 11.87 -19.95 -6.67
CA PRO A 379 11.20 -20.72 -7.72
C PRO A 379 10.52 -22.03 -7.29
N PHE A 380 11.05 -22.75 -6.31
CA PHE A 380 10.49 -24.02 -5.82
C PHE A 380 9.53 -23.87 -4.63
N LEU A 381 9.42 -22.66 -4.05
CA LEU A 381 8.48 -22.34 -2.97
C LEU A 381 7.38 -21.38 -3.41
N LYS A 382 7.42 -20.85 -4.64
CA LYS A 382 6.50 -19.82 -5.13
C LYS A 382 5.02 -20.16 -5.01
N ASP A 383 4.67 -21.46 -5.06
CA ASP A 383 3.29 -21.95 -4.99
C ASP A 383 2.85 -22.21 -3.53
N VAL A 384 3.76 -22.14 -2.55
CA VAL A 384 3.48 -22.36 -1.13
C VAL A 384 2.75 -21.18 -0.49
N PRO A 385 3.16 -19.89 -0.68
CA PRO A 385 2.45 -18.76 -0.10
C PRO A 385 0.98 -18.65 -0.50
N PRO A 386 0.57 -18.78 -1.78
CA PRO A 386 -0.85 -18.72 -2.14
C PRO A 386 -1.69 -19.79 -1.41
N GLU A 387 -1.18 -21.02 -1.27
CA GLU A 387 -1.90 -22.10 -0.57
C GLU A 387 -1.93 -21.87 0.95
N LEU A 388 -0.85 -21.35 1.53
CA LEU A 388 -0.81 -20.99 2.95
C LEU A 388 -1.77 -19.84 3.29
N GLU A 389 -1.77 -18.79 2.45
CA GLU A 389 -2.67 -17.64 2.58
C GLU A 389 -4.13 -18.07 2.45
N LYS A 390 -4.43 -18.98 1.52
CA LYS A 390 -5.76 -19.59 1.37
C LYS A 390 -6.18 -20.39 2.60
N VAL A 391 -5.30 -21.26 3.13
CA VAL A 391 -5.59 -22.03 4.36
C VAL A 391 -5.82 -21.10 5.55
N LEU A 392 -5.04 -20.01 5.66
CA LEU A 392 -5.26 -18.99 6.68
C LEU A 392 -6.62 -18.30 6.51
N ASP A 393 -6.98 -17.89 5.29
CA ASP A 393 -8.29 -17.29 5.00
C ASP A 393 -9.45 -18.25 5.34
N ASP A 394 -9.34 -19.53 4.97
CA ASP A 394 -10.34 -20.56 5.28
C ASP A 394 -10.50 -20.74 6.81
N ILE A 395 -9.40 -20.78 7.56
CA ILE A 395 -9.43 -20.89 9.03
C ILE A 395 -10.09 -19.65 9.65
N LEU A 396 -9.70 -18.45 9.22
CA LEU A 396 -10.24 -17.20 9.75
C LEU A 396 -11.72 -17.03 9.37
N SER A 397 -12.09 -17.42 8.15
CA SER A 397 -13.47 -17.53 7.68
C SER A 397 -14.31 -18.45 8.58
N MET A 398 -13.79 -19.63 8.94
CA MET A 398 -14.47 -20.57 9.85
C MET A 398 -14.68 -19.95 11.23
N ILE A 399 -13.67 -19.26 11.77
CA ILE A 399 -13.76 -18.55 13.05
C ILE A 399 -14.86 -17.49 12.99
N LEU A 400 -14.91 -16.67 11.94
CA LEU A 400 -15.95 -15.66 11.78
C LEU A 400 -17.35 -16.27 11.62
N ARG A 401 -17.50 -17.31 10.79
CA ARG A 401 -18.75 -18.04 10.60
C ARG A 401 -19.26 -18.70 11.89
N SER A 402 -18.38 -19.02 12.83
CA SER A 402 -18.74 -19.53 14.17
C SER A 402 -19.45 -18.49 15.06
N GLY A 403 -19.44 -17.21 14.66
CA GLY A 403 -20.04 -16.10 15.40
C GLY A 403 -19.04 -15.29 16.23
N TYR A 404 -17.74 -15.59 16.15
CA TYR A 404 -16.71 -14.83 16.84
C TYR A 404 -16.49 -13.47 16.17
N ARG A 405 -16.78 -12.38 16.90
CA ARG A 405 -16.60 -10.99 16.43
C ARG A 405 -15.66 -10.16 17.32
N GLY A 406 -14.71 -10.82 18.00
CA GLY A 406 -13.72 -10.12 18.85
C GLY A 406 -14.22 -9.65 20.22
N SER A 407 -15.46 -9.96 20.62
CA SER A 407 -15.91 -9.80 22.02
C SER A 407 -15.60 -11.05 22.86
N LYS A 408 -15.38 -10.87 24.18
CA LYS A 408 -15.11 -11.94 25.16
C LYS A 408 -16.04 -13.16 24.96
N TRP A 409 -15.46 -14.34 24.78
CA TRP A 409 -16.19 -15.61 24.72
C TRP A 409 -16.99 -15.82 26.01
N LYS A 410 -18.23 -16.26 25.88
CA LYS A 410 -18.97 -16.88 26.98
C LYS A 410 -18.69 -18.39 26.95
N GLU A 411 -18.83 -19.05 28.10
CA GLU A 411 -18.59 -20.51 28.24
C GLU A 411 -19.35 -21.37 27.21
N GLY A 412 -20.52 -20.91 26.72
CA GLY A 412 -21.30 -21.60 25.69
C GLY A 412 -20.81 -21.42 24.25
N ASP A 413 -19.94 -20.46 23.98
CA ASP A 413 -19.39 -20.21 22.63
C ASP A 413 -18.28 -21.22 22.29
N LEU A 414 -17.60 -21.74 23.32
CA LEU A 414 -16.52 -22.73 23.17
C LEU A 414 -17.02 -24.09 22.71
N GLU A 415 -18.17 -24.53 23.21
CA GLU A 415 -18.74 -25.80 22.77
C GLU A 415 -19.37 -25.70 21.37
N LYS A 416 -20.00 -24.56 21.04
CA LYS A 416 -20.48 -24.31 19.67
C LYS A 416 -19.35 -24.25 18.65
N PHE A 417 -18.22 -23.67 19.03
CA PHE A 417 -17.02 -23.63 18.20
C PHE A 417 -16.43 -25.02 17.98
N LYS A 418 -16.30 -25.83 19.03
CA LYS A 418 -15.81 -27.22 18.93
C LYS A 418 -16.72 -28.09 18.06
N GLU A 419 -18.03 -28.03 18.27
CA GLU A 419 -19.01 -28.79 17.46
C GLU A 419 -18.93 -28.42 15.97
N ARG A 420 -18.76 -27.12 15.65
CA ARG A 420 -18.64 -26.65 14.26
C ARG A 420 -17.29 -26.97 13.63
N ILE A 421 -16.18 -26.80 14.36
CA ILE A 421 -14.87 -27.20 13.85
C ILE A 421 -14.80 -28.70 13.60
N GLU A 422 -15.37 -29.53 14.49
CA GLU A 422 -15.43 -30.97 14.23
C GLU A 422 -16.25 -31.32 12.98
N TYR A 423 -17.33 -30.58 12.71
CA TYR A 423 -18.14 -30.75 11.51
C TYR A 423 -17.39 -30.32 10.24
N ASP A 424 -16.79 -29.13 10.24
CA ASP A 424 -16.10 -28.55 9.08
C ASP A 424 -14.80 -29.30 8.77
N VAL A 425 -14.02 -29.69 9.80
CA VAL A 425 -12.81 -30.52 9.63
C VAL A 425 -13.15 -31.90 9.09
N LYS A 426 -14.25 -32.53 9.54
CA LYS A 426 -14.72 -33.80 8.95
C LYS A 426 -15.12 -33.63 7.49
N THR A 427 -15.71 -32.50 7.14
CA THR A 427 -16.18 -32.19 5.78
C THR A 427 -15.02 -31.91 4.83
N GLU A 428 -14.05 -31.10 5.24
CA GLU A 428 -12.84 -30.84 4.44
C GLU A 428 -11.90 -32.04 4.36
N TYR A 429 -11.74 -32.80 5.45
CA TYR A 429 -11.00 -34.06 5.41
C TYR A 429 -11.63 -35.07 4.42
N ALA A 430 -12.96 -35.13 4.35
CA ALA A 430 -13.66 -35.96 3.37
C ALA A 430 -13.42 -35.50 1.92
N LYS A 431 -13.39 -34.19 1.67
CA LYS A 431 -13.06 -33.63 0.34
C LYS A 431 -11.62 -33.91 -0.07
N ILE A 432 -10.66 -33.69 0.83
CA ILE A 432 -9.24 -33.95 0.60
C ILE A 432 -9.02 -35.45 0.34
N LYS A 433 -9.66 -36.33 1.12
CA LYS A 433 -9.56 -37.78 0.94
C LYS A 433 -10.11 -38.23 -0.42
N ASN A 434 -11.25 -37.69 -0.86
CA ASN A 434 -11.80 -37.98 -2.18
C ASN A 434 -10.88 -37.47 -3.31
N ARG A 435 -10.28 -36.28 -3.14
CA ARG A 435 -9.32 -35.73 -4.11
C ARG A 435 -8.05 -36.57 -4.22
N ILE A 436 -7.52 -37.07 -3.11
CA ILE A 436 -6.36 -37.98 -3.09
C ILE A 436 -6.71 -39.30 -3.78
N HIS A 437 -7.94 -39.80 -3.60
CA HIS A 437 -8.41 -41.01 -4.27
C HIS A 437 -8.52 -40.81 -5.79
N GLU A 438 -9.13 -39.71 -6.25
CA GLU A 438 -9.22 -39.34 -7.68
C GLU A 438 -7.84 -39.14 -8.33
N LEU A 439 -6.88 -38.58 -7.60
CA LEU A 439 -5.50 -38.43 -8.06
C LEU A 439 -4.77 -39.78 -8.14
N SER A 440 -5.05 -40.72 -7.22
CA SER A 440 -4.48 -42.07 -7.24
C SER A 440 -5.02 -42.95 -8.38
N GLU A 441 -6.24 -42.68 -8.86
CA GLU A 441 -6.84 -43.39 -9.99
C GLU A 441 -6.39 -42.84 -11.36
N ARG A 442 -5.75 -41.66 -11.39
CA ARG A 442 -5.31 -41.00 -12.64
C ARG A 442 -3.85 -41.28 -13.03
N GLY A 443 -3.09 -42.01 -12.23
CA GLY A 443 -1.72 -42.44 -12.52
C GLY A 443 -0.66 -41.40 -12.17
#